data_AF-A0AAD6VK09-F1
#
_entry.id   AF-A0AAD6VK09-F1
#
_cell.length_a   1.000
_cell.length_b   1.000
_cell.length_c   1.000
_cell.angle_alpha   90.00
_cell.angle_beta   90.00
_cell.angle_gamma   90.00
#
_symmetry.space_group_name_H-M   'P 1'
#
loop_
_entity.id
_entity.type
_entity.pdbx_description
1 polymer ?
#
loop_
_entity_poly.entity_id
_entity_poly.type
_entity_poly.pdbx_seq_one_letter_code
_entity_poly.pdbx_strand_id
1 'polypeptide(L)'
;MRLFLRLVLGIIGIAAWILLAGAAAPISGVRLLRARQENAGTRDVEWDSTSFIVKGQRVFGWSAEFHFWRLPVPDLWRDILQKLKAAGFNGVSCYVHWGATNPSPGRVEWEGYRDYELFIQMAQEAGLWLVVVCSRTVAGETTAGGIPGRVTNIAGFLRSNDTDFYESYQDYYRSATEIIRRYQVNEGGPERCLRHEKQHVFTFHGYR
;
A
#
# COMPACT_ATOMS: atom_id res chain seq x y z
N MET A 1 67.20 -32.44 -25.03
CA MET A 1 66.07 -32.64 -25.98
C MET A 1 64.79 -33.22 -25.37
N ARG A 2 64.85 -34.10 -24.34
CA ARG A 2 63.65 -34.72 -23.73
C ARG A 2 62.84 -33.83 -22.77
N LEU A 3 63.42 -32.75 -22.25
CA LEU A 3 62.72 -31.81 -21.34
C LEU A 3 61.83 -30.81 -22.08
N PHE A 4 62.24 -30.40 -23.29
CA PHE A 4 61.52 -29.41 -24.11
C PHE A 4 60.23 -29.99 -24.72
N LEU A 5 60.26 -31.27 -25.12
CA LEU A 5 59.10 -31.98 -25.68
C LEU A 5 57.98 -32.19 -24.63
N ARG A 6 58.34 -32.32 -23.34
CA ARG A 6 57.36 -32.46 -22.24
C ARG A 6 56.64 -31.15 -21.91
N LEU A 7 57.28 -30.01 -22.13
CA LEU A 7 56.70 -28.70 -21.89
C LEU A 7 55.72 -28.30 -23.01
N VAL A 8 56.04 -28.61 -24.27
CA VAL A 8 55.18 -28.32 -25.42
C VAL A 8 53.91 -29.19 -25.41
N LEU A 9 54.01 -30.47 -25.03
CA LEU A 9 52.83 -31.34 -24.91
C LEU A 9 51.90 -30.94 -23.74
N GLY A 10 52.44 -30.37 -22.66
CA GLY A 10 51.65 -29.86 -21.54
C GLY A 10 50.82 -28.61 -21.88
N ILE A 11 51.37 -27.72 -22.70
CA ILE A 11 50.70 -26.47 -23.12
C ILE A 11 49.57 -26.76 -24.13
N ILE A 12 49.76 -27.72 -25.04
CA ILE A 12 48.72 -28.15 -25.99
C ILE A 12 47.55 -28.84 -25.26
N GLY A 13 47.83 -29.63 -24.21
CA GLY A 13 46.80 -30.27 -23.40
C GLY A 13 45.93 -29.29 -22.61
N ILE A 14 46.51 -28.18 -22.12
CA ILE A 14 45.77 -27.14 -21.38
C ILE A 14 44.94 -26.27 -22.34
N ALA A 15 45.46 -25.96 -23.54
CA ALA A 15 44.70 -25.24 -24.56
C ALA A 15 43.48 -26.03 -25.06
N ALA A 16 43.59 -27.36 -25.19
CA ALA A 16 42.46 -28.21 -25.58
C ALA A 16 41.34 -28.26 -24.51
N TRP A 17 41.68 -28.15 -23.22
CA TRP A 17 40.69 -28.08 -22.13
C TRP A 17 39.96 -26.73 -22.09
N ILE A 18 40.65 -25.63 -22.38
CA ILE A 18 40.03 -24.29 -22.42
C ILE A 18 39.08 -24.15 -23.62
N LEU A 19 39.39 -24.80 -24.75
CA LEU A 19 38.52 -24.80 -25.92
C LEU A 19 37.29 -25.71 -25.77
N LEU A 20 37.36 -26.79 -24.98
CA LEU A 20 36.20 -27.65 -24.69
C LEU A 20 35.29 -27.13 -23.55
N ALA A 21 35.80 -26.27 -22.66
CA ALA A 21 35.00 -25.63 -21.62
C ALA A 21 34.22 -24.38 -22.11
N GLY A 22 34.50 -23.89 -23.32
CA GLY A 22 33.96 -22.64 -23.87
C GLY A 22 32.61 -22.72 -24.59
N ALA A 23 31.95 -23.87 -24.62
CA ALA A 23 30.66 -24.05 -25.30
C ALA A 23 29.51 -24.37 -24.33
N ALA A 24 29.42 -23.65 -23.22
CA ALA A 24 28.13 -23.50 -22.55
C ALA A 24 27.32 -22.47 -23.34
N ALA A 25 26.53 -22.93 -24.30
CA ALA A 25 25.54 -22.08 -24.96
C ALA A 25 24.72 -21.35 -23.87
N PRO A 26 24.50 -20.03 -23.98
CA PRO A 26 23.58 -19.37 -23.05
C PRO A 26 22.25 -20.10 -23.21
N ILE A 27 21.76 -20.70 -22.11
CA ILE A 27 20.41 -21.23 -22.01
C ILE A 27 19.49 -20.01 -22.13
N SER A 28 19.25 -19.64 -23.38
CA SER A 28 18.42 -18.55 -23.84
C SER A 28 17.00 -19.06 -23.73
N GLY A 29 16.49 -19.20 -22.51
CA GLY A 29 15.22 -19.89 -22.36
C GLY A 29 14.79 -20.33 -20.98
N VAL A 30 15.30 -19.76 -19.88
CA VAL A 30 14.39 -19.58 -18.74
C VAL A 30 13.74 -18.22 -18.95
N ARG A 31 12.76 -18.19 -19.86
CA ARG A 31 11.72 -17.18 -19.78
C ARG A 31 11.05 -17.48 -18.45
N LEU A 32 11.52 -16.83 -17.38
CA LEU A 32 10.79 -16.76 -16.13
C LEU A 32 9.45 -16.18 -16.58
N LEU A 33 8.47 -17.06 -16.76
CA LEU A 33 7.08 -16.70 -16.75
C LEU A 33 6.85 -16.23 -15.30
N ARG A 34 7.37 -15.04 -14.98
CA ARG A 34 6.70 -14.19 -14.02
C ARG A 34 5.33 -14.03 -14.66
N ALA A 35 4.39 -14.84 -14.18
CA ALA A 35 3.01 -14.47 -14.21
C ALA A 35 2.97 -13.08 -13.59
N ARG A 36 3.09 -12.04 -14.42
CA ARG A 36 2.65 -10.71 -14.08
C ARG A 36 1.18 -10.94 -13.85
N GLN A 37 0.79 -11.08 -12.58
CA GLN A 37 -0.62 -11.05 -12.24
C GLN A 37 -1.13 -9.76 -12.89
N GLU A 38 -2.04 -9.91 -13.86
CA GLU A 38 -2.65 -8.77 -14.49
C GLU A 38 -3.36 -8.00 -13.39
N ASN A 39 -2.80 -6.87 -13.00
CA ASN A 39 -3.47 -5.92 -12.13
C ASN A 39 -4.76 -5.55 -12.84
N ALA A 40 -5.91 -5.88 -12.26
CA ALA A 40 -7.23 -5.41 -12.72
C ALA A 40 -7.41 -3.89 -12.49
N GLY A 41 -6.32 -3.10 -12.48
CA GLY A 41 -6.26 -1.71 -12.07
C GLY A 41 -5.07 -0.96 -12.69
N THR A 42 -4.78 0.22 -12.14
CA THR A 42 -3.72 1.13 -12.62
C THR A 42 -2.34 0.46 -12.75
N ARG A 43 -1.54 0.94 -13.72
CA ARG A 43 -0.12 0.57 -13.86
C ARG A 43 0.82 1.40 -12.98
N ASP A 44 0.29 2.37 -12.25
CA ASP A 44 1.08 3.23 -11.38
C ASP A 44 1.51 2.54 -10.08
N VAL A 45 0.81 1.48 -9.68
CA VAL A 45 1.16 0.65 -8.54
C VAL A 45 1.13 -0.80 -8.97
N GLU A 46 2.29 -1.42 -8.91
CA GLU A 46 2.48 -2.84 -9.19
C GLU A 46 3.22 -3.48 -8.01
N TRP A 47 3.27 -4.80 -8.00
CA TRP A 47 4.11 -5.55 -7.08
C TRP A 47 4.64 -6.78 -7.81
N ASP A 48 5.76 -7.29 -7.31
CA ASP A 48 6.25 -8.60 -7.69
C ASP A 48 6.65 -9.39 -6.45
N SER A 49 7.35 -10.50 -6.64
CA SER A 49 7.80 -11.36 -5.55
C SER A 49 8.76 -10.69 -4.55
N THR A 50 9.22 -9.46 -4.81
CA THR A 50 10.27 -8.80 -4.03
C THR A 50 9.87 -7.46 -3.45
N SER A 51 9.09 -6.64 -4.16
CA SER A 51 8.71 -5.31 -3.66
C SER A 51 7.45 -4.78 -4.32
N PHE A 52 6.94 -3.70 -3.72
CA PHE A 52 6.06 -2.78 -4.42
C PHE A 52 6.86 -2.01 -5.48
N ILE A 53 6.19 -1.66 -6.57
CA ILE A 53 6.70 -0.84 -7.67
C ILE A 53 5.70 0.30 -7.84
N VAL A 54 6.12 1.52 -7.55
CA VAL A 54 5.27 2.71 -7.67
C VAL A 54 5.85 3.60 -8.76
N LYS A 55 5.07 3.87 -9.81
CA LYS A 55 5.49 4.63 -11.00
C LYS A 55 6.80 4.11 -11.59
N GLY A 56 6.93 2.78 -11.67
CA GLY A 56 8.12 2.10 -12.17
C GLY A 56 9.31 2.04 -11.22
N GLN A 57 9.25 2.67 -10.04
CA GLN A 57 10.31 2.63 -9.03
C GLN A 57 10.00 1.61 -7.95
N ARG A 58 10.99 0.79 -7.59
CA ARG A 58 10.85 -0.14 -6.46
C ARG A 58 10.83 0.62 -5.15
N VAL A 59 9.84 0.33 -4.32
CA VAL A 59 9.68 0.91 -2.99
C VAL A 59 9.66 -0.21 -1.96
N PHE A 60 10.55 -0.12 -0.98
CA PHE A 60 10.44 -0.91 0.24
C PHE A 60 9.42 -0.23 1.15
N GLY A 61 8.26 -0.85 1.39
CA GLY A 61 7.23 -0.26 2.24
C GLY A 61 7.63 -0.28 3.71
N TRP A 62 7.91 0.90 4.28
CA TRP A 62 8.24 1.05 5.69
C TRP A 62 7.25 2.04 6.33
N SER A 63 6.19 1.51 6.93
CA SER A 63 5.05 2.28 7.45
C SER A 63 4.91 2.21 8.96
N ALA A 64 4.43 3.30 9.58
CA ALA A 64 4.02 3.35 10.98
C ALA A 64 2.51 3.54 11.09
N GLU A 65 1.89 3.01 12.14
CA GLU A 65 0.46 3.18 12.40
C GLU A 65 0.19 4.49 13.17
N PHE A 66 -0.70 5.34 12.69
CA PHE A 66 -1.17 6.52 13.41
C PHE A 66 -2.67 6.73 13.24
N HIS A 67 -3.39 6.74 14.37
CA HIS A 67 -4.84 6.96 14.43
C HIS A 67 -5.13 8.42 14.78
N PHE A 68 -5.32 9.26 13.77
CA PHE A 68 -5.51 10.71 13.95
C PHE A 68 -6.69 11.06 14.88
N TRP A 69 -7.76 10.27 14.87
CA TRP A 69 -8.92 10.44 15.75
C TRP A 69 -8.62 10.15 17.24
N ARG A 70 -7.47 9.55 17.58
CA ARG A 70 -7.00 9.42 18.97
C ARG A 70 -6.27 10.67 19.48
N LEU A 71 -5.91 11.58 18.58
CA LEU A 71 -5.30 12.87 18.91
C LEU A 71 -6.26 13.98 18.46
N PRO A 72 -7.22 14.41 19.29
CA PRO A 72 -8.29 15.31 18.88
C PRO A 72 -7.86 16.78 18.78
N VAL A 73 -6.65 17.02 18.27
CA VAL A 73 -6.04 18.32 18.02
C VAL A 73 -5.39 18.27 16.63
N PRO A 74 -6.12 18.59 15.55
CA PRO A 74 -5.62 18.44 14.18
C PRO A 74 -4.29 19.14 13.91
N ASP A 75 -4.05 20.28 14.54
CA ASP A 75 -2.80 21.05 14.41
C ASP A 75 -1.56 20.24 14.85
N LEU A 76 -1.72 19.24 15.71
CA LEU A 76 -0.62 18.37 16.17
C LEU A 76 -0.37 17.18 15.24
N TRP A 77 -1.27 16.86 14.31
CA TRP A 77 -1.07 15.71 13.41
C TRP A 77 0.18 15.88 12.54
N ARG A 78 0.42 17.11 12.06
CA ARG A 78 1.60 17.44 11.25
C ARG A 78 2.90 17.15 11.99
N ASP A 79 2.97 17.51 13.27
CA ASP A 79 4.15 17.26 14.12
C ASP A 79 4.43 15.75 14.22
N ILE A 80 3.39 14.93 14.45
CA ILE A 80 3.53 13.47 14.47
C ILE A 80 4.01 12.93 13.12
N LEU A 81 3.40 13.36 12.02
CA LEU A 81 3.76 12.90 10.67
C LEU A 81 5.20 13.28 10.30
N GLN A 82 5.65 14.48 10.68
CA GLN A 82 7.05 14.90 10.50
C GLN A 82 8.02 14.05 11.32
N LYS A 83 7.65 13.68 12.56
CA LYS A 83 8.45 12.76 13.39
C LYS A 83 8.55 11.37 12.76
N LEU A 84 7.45 10.84 12.20
CA LEU A 84 7.48 9.57 11.46
C LEU A 84 8.42 9.68 10.26
N LYS A 85 8.31 10.74 9.47
CA LYS A 85 9.21 10.97 8.34
C LYS A 85 10.68 11.06 8.76
N ALA A 86 10.97 11.82 9.83
CA ALA A 86 12.33 11.97 10.36
C ALA A 86 12.89 10.66 10.93
N ALA A 87 12.04 9.78 11.46
CA ALA A 87 12.42 8.43 11.90
C ALA A 87 12.70 7.46 10.74
N GLY A 88 12.58 7.90 9.48
CA GLY A 88 12.90 7.10 8.29
C GLY A 88 11.71 6.33 7.70
N PHE A 89 10.51 6.47 8.28
CA PHE A 89 9.31 5.90 7.67
C PHE A 89 9.03 6.59 6.33
N ASN A 90 8.62 5.80 5.35
CA ASN A 90 8.14 6.31 4.07
C ASN A 90 6.63 6.19 3.92
N GLY A 91 5.96 5.53 4.85
CA GLY A 91 4.51 5.47 4.90
C GLY A 91 3.93 5.67 6.30
N VAL A 92 2.65 5.96 6.33
CA VAL A 92 1.81 5.92 7.53
C VAL A 92 0.56 5.11 7.21
N SER A 93 0.14 4.25 8.13
CA SER A 93 -1.13 3.53 8.08
C SER A 93 -2.12 4.13 9.07
N CYS A 94 -3.39 4.22 8.68
CA CYS A 94 -4.43 4.71 9.59
C CYS A 94 -5.74 3.95 9.44
N TYR A 95 -6.41 3.75 10.58
CA TYR A 95 -7.81 3.39 10.64
C TYR A 95 -8.70 4.62 10.51
N VAL A 96 -9.80 4.46 9.78
CA VAL A 96 -10.92 5.40 9.83
C VAL A 96 -11.98 4.83 10.78
N HIS A 97 -12.40 5.61 11.78
CA HIS A 97 -13.26 5.13 12.84
C HIS A 97 -14.74 5.33 12.52
N TRP A 98 -15.42 4.27 12.08
CA TRP A 98 -16.84 4.32 11.69
C TRP A 98 -17.75 4.93 12.77
N GLY A 99 -17.64 4.48 14.03
CA GLY A 99 -18.38 5.01 15.19
C GLY A 99 -18.29 6.52 15.39
N ALA A 100 -17.09 7.08 15.21
CA ALA A 100 -16.84 8.50 15.39
C ALA A 100 -17.36 9.29 14.18
N THR A 101 -17.12 8.80 12.97
CA THR A 101 -17.47 9.51 11.73
C THR A 101 -18.97 9.43 11.41
N ASN A 102 -19.64 8.31 11.67
CA ASN A 102 -21.04 8.10 11.30
C ASN A 102 -21.86 7.58 12.51
N PRO A 103 -22.12 8.46 13.50
CA PRO A 103 -22.78 8.07 14.74
C PRO A 103 -24.27 7.76 14.56
N SER A 104 -24.93 8.34 13.56
CA SER A 104 -26.36 8.14 13.25
C SER A 104 -26.59 7.96 11.74
N PRO A 105 -27.66 7.27 11.31
CA PRO A 105 -27.95 7.08 9.88
C PRO A 105 -28.08 8.43 9.16
N GLY A 106 -27.53 8.53 7.94
CA GLY A 106 -27.56 9.77 7.15
C GLY A 106 -26.67 10.91 7.66
N ARG A 107 -25.92 10.73 8.77
CA ARG A 107 -25.02 11.75 9.34
C ARG A 107 -23.58 11.26 9.33
N VAL A 108 -22.83 11.63 8.29
CA VAL A 108 -21.39 11.37 8.18
C VAL A 108 -20.65 12.68 8.39
N GLU A 109 -19.69 12.70 9.30
CA GLU A 109 -18.96 13.91 9.72
C GLU A 109 -17.47 13.78 9.45
N TRP A 110 -16.92 14.69 8.65
CA TRP A 110 -15.51 14.76 8.28
C TRP A 110 -14.88 16.08 8.75
N GLU A 111 -15.12 16.42 10.01
CA GLU A 111 -14.73 17.72 10.58
C GLU A 111 -13.97 17.55 11.89
N GLY A 112 -13.12 18.53 12.21
CA GLY A 112 -12.33 18.56 13.43
C GLY A 112 -11.44 17.32 13.56
N TYR A 113 -11.51 16.62 14.70
CA TYR A 113 -10.68 15.43 14.93
C TYR A 113 -10.99 14.22 14.04
N ARG A 114 -12.08 14.29 13.26
CA ARG A 114 -12.50 13.27 12.30
C ARG A 114 -12.22 13.69 10.86
N ASP A 115 -11.63 14.87 10.65
CA ASP A 115 -11.30 15.38 9.33
C ASP A 115 -10.21 14.51 8.68
N TYR A 116 -10.70 13.60 7.85
CA TYR A 116 -9.89 12.58 7.22
C TYR A 116 -9.20 13.11 5.97
N GLU A 117 -9.82 14.06 5.27
CA GLU A 117 -9.22 14.70 4.10
C GLU A 117 -8.03 15.57 4.51
N LEU A 118 -8.16 16.34 5.59
CA LEU A 118 -7.07 17.10 6.17
C LEU A 118 -5.90 16.21 6.58
N PHE A 119 -6.18 15.06 7.20
CA PHE A 119 -5.13 14.10 7.55
C PHE A 119 -4.39 13.56 6.33
N ILE A 120 -5.10 13.21 5.25
CA ILE A 120 -4.48 12.77 3.98
C ILE A 120 -3.57 13.87 3.44
N GLN A 121 -4.05 15.11 3.38
CA GLN A 121 -3.28 16.26 2.89
C GLN A 121 -2.01 16.48 3.72
N MET A 122 -2.10 16.43 5.04
CA MET A 122 -0.94 16.55 5.92
C MET A 122 0.08 15.42 5.73
N ALA A 123 -0.38 14.18 5.53
CA ALA A 123 0.51 13.05 5.25
C ALA A 123 1.24 13.21 3.90
N GLN A 124 0.54 13.72 2.88
CA GLN A 124 1.12 14.04 1.58
C GLN A 124 2.17 15.15 1.69
N GLU A 125 1.88 16.21 2.44
CA GLU A 125 2.81 17.32 2.68
C GLU A 125 4.04 16.89 3.48
N ALA A 126 3.90 15.91 4.37
CA ALA A 126 5.03 15.28 5.07
C ALA A 126 5.84 14.33 4.17
N GLY A 127 5.39 14.09 2.93
CA GLY A 127 6.05 13.19 1.99
C GLY A 127 6.00 11.73 2.44
N LEU A 128 4.85 11.30 2.98
CA LEU A 128 4.57 9.91 3.37
C LEU A 128 3.53 9.30 2.43
N TRP A 129 3.74 8.05 2.03
CA TRP A 129 2.69 7.20 1.49
C TRP A 129 1.62 6.98 2.58
N LEU A 130 0.35 6.96 2.19
CA LEU A 130 -0.72 6.72 3.14
C LEU A 130 -1.37 5.37 2.85
N VAL A 131 -1.40 4.49 3.84
CA VAL A 131 -2.15 3.23 3.80
C VAL A 131 -3.42 3.40 4.59
N VAL A 132 -4.56 3.31 3.92
CA VAL A 132 -5.86 3.55 4.55
C VAL A 132 -6.55 2.22 4.77
N VAL A 133 -6.95 2.01 6.01
CA VAL A 133 -7.77 0.88 6.40
C VAL A 133 -9.17 1.41 6.76
N CYS A 134 -9.98 1.62 5.72
CA CYS A 134 -11.40 1.93 5.84
C CYS A 134 -12.19 0.62 5.86
N SER A 135 -12.39 0.07 7.06
CA SER A 135 -13.04 -1.21 7.29
C SER A 135 -14.36 -1.06 8.06
N ARG A 136 -15.26 -2.05 7.92
CA ARG A 136 -16.50 -2.21 8.71
C ARG A 136 -16.21 -2.35 10.21
N THR A 137 -15.00 -2.78 10.55
CA THR A 137 -14.48 -2.80 11.91
C THR A 137 -12.99 -2.51 11.86
N VAL A 138 -12.50 -1.72 12.81
CA VAL A 138 -11.07 -1.46 12.94
C VAL A 138 -10.44 -2.25 14.08
N ALA A 139 -11.27 -2.86 14.95
CA ALA A 139 -10.87 -3.35 16.26
C ALA A 139 -10.17 -2.22 17.02
N GLY A 140 -8.86 -2.06 16.81
CA GLY A 140 -8.05 -0.94 17.26
C GLY A 140 -8.27 -0.66 18.73
N GLU A 141 -8.59 -1.69 19.51
CA GLU A 141 -8.92 -1.64 20.93
C GLU A 141 -9.92 -0.52 21.26
N THR A 142 -10.85 -0.26 20.34
CA THR A 142 -11.92 0.73 20.45
C THR A 142 -13.23 0.08 20.86
N THR A 143 -14.14 0.88 21.42
CA THR A 143 -15.50 0.43 21.76
C THR A 143 -16.15 -0.24 20.56
N ALA A 144 -16.63 -1.47 20.78
CA ALA A 144 -17.24 -2.32 19.75
C ALA A 144 -16.38 -2.49 18.47
N GLY A 145 -15.06 -2.36 18.56
CA GLY A 145 -14.16 -2.46 17.42
C GLY A 145 -14.36 -1.38 16.36
N GLY A 146 -14.90 -0.23 16.76
CA GLY A 146 -15.20 0.91 15.91
C GLY A 146 -16.61 0.89 15.32
N ILE A 147 -17.41 -0.14 15.60
CA ILE A 147 -18.81 -0.22 15.19
C ILE A 147 -19.62 0.82 16.00
N PRO A 148 -20.41 1.69 15.36
CA PRO A 148 -21.27 2.63 16.07
C PRO A 148 -22.32 1.90 16.92
N GLY A 149 -22.63 2.39 18.12
CA GLY A 149 -23.53 1.71 19.06
C GLY A 149 -24.95 1.42 18.50
N ARG A 150 -25.44 2.22 17.54
CA ARG A 150 -26.72 1.91 16.87
C ARG A 150 -26.69 0.58 16.10
N VAL A 151 -25.53 0.19 15.60
CA VAL A 151 -25.35 -1.01 14.79
C VAL A 151 -25.19 -2.24 15.66
N THR A 152 -24.73 -2.10 16.91
CA THR A 152 -24.61 -3.25 17.81
C THR A 152 -25.97 -3.85 18.21
N ASN A 153 -27.07 -3.17 17.89
CA ASN A 153 -28.45 -3.55 18.24
C ASN A 153 -29.33 -3.88 17.01
N ILE A 154 -28.73 -4.17 15.85
CA ILE A 154 -29.47 -4.62 14.67
C ILE A 154 -29.92 -6.09 14.81
N ALA A 155 -30.79 -6.56 13.93
CA ALA A 155 -31.36 -7.90 14.01
C ALA A 155 -30.41 -8.98 13.45
N GLY A 156 -29.65 -8.64 12.41
CA GLY A 156 -28.68 -9.49 11.75
C GLY A 156 -27.36 -9.58 12.49
N PHE A 157 -26.55 -10.54 12.06
CA PHE A 157 -25.24 -10.79 12.64
C PHE A 157 -24.23 -9.73 12.19
N LEU A 158 -23.50 -9.18 13.14
CA LEU A 158 -22.39 -8.28 12.81
C LEU A 158 -21.31 -9.02 12.02
N ARG A 159 -20.71 -8.33 11.05
CA ARG A 159 -19.64 -8.89 10.19
C ARG A 159 -20.11 -10.04 9.29
N SER A 160 -21.41 -10.21 9.09
CA SER A 160 -21.98 -11.12 8.11
C SER A 160 -22.34 -10.37 6.81
N ASN A 161 -23.02 -11.07 5.90
CA ASN A 161 -23.66 -10.52 4.71
C ASN A 161 -25.14 -10.18 4.92
N ASP A 162 -25.62 -10.14 6.18
CA ASP A 162 -27.00 -9.77 6.49
C ASP A 162 -27.30 -8.36 6.01
N THR A 163 -28.49 -8.17 5.45
CA THR A 163 -28.89 -6.93 4.77
C THR A 163 -28.81 -5.72 5.68
N ASP A 164 -29.26 -5.85 6.93
CA ASP A 164 -29.26 -4.74 7.89
C ASP A 164 -27.85 -4.32 8.32
N PHE A 165 -26.91 -5.27 8.45
CA PHE A 165 -25.51 -4.96 8.67
C PHE A 165 -24.89 -4.32 7.42
N TYR A 166 -25.18 -4.85 6.24
CA TYR A 166 -24.72 -4.31 4.95
C TYR A 166 -25.15 -2.86 4.74
N GLU A 167 -26.42 -2.56 4.97
CA GLU A 167 -27.01 -1.23 4.81
C GLU A 167 -26.44 -0.23 5.82
N SER A 168 -26.19 -0.69 7.05
CA SER A 168 -25.73 0.17 8.15
C SER A 168 -24.45 0.94 7.85
N TYR A 169 -23.49 0.34 7.13
CA TYR A 169 -22.19 0.97 6.86
C TYR A 169 -22.11 1.71 5.51
N GLN A 170 -23.16 1.68 4.68
CA GLN A 170 -23.09 2.21 3.31
C GLN A 170 -22.75 3.69 3.26
N ASP A 171 -23.40 4.52 4.09
CA ASP A 171 -23.16 5.96 4.13
C ASP A 171 -21.69 6.27 4.44
N TYR A 172 -21.16 5.60 5.47
CA TYR A 172 -19.77 5.71 5.89
C TYR A 172 -18.80 5.27 4.79
N TYR A 173 -19.02 4.10 4.21
CA TYR A 173 -18.15 3.55 3.15
C TYR A 173 -18.16 4.42 1.90
N ARG A 174 -19.34 4.85 1.45
CA ARG A 174 -19.49 5.70 0.27
C ARG A 174 -18.74 7.01 0.44
N SER A 175 -18.99 7.70 1.55
CA SER A 175 -18.38 9.00 1.82
C SER A 175 -16.86 8.90 2.02
N ALA A 176 -16.37 7.88 2.75
CA ALA A 176 -14.94 7.65 2.89
C ALA A 176 -14.26 7.32 1.55
N THR A 177 -14.93 6.51 0.71
CA THR A 177 -14.43 6.13 -0.61
C THR A 177 -14.36 7.32 -1.56
N GLU A 178 -15.32 8.24 -1.50
CA GLU A 178 -15.30 9.48 -2.28
C GLU A 178 -14.08 10.35 -1.96
N ILE A 179 -13.71 10.47 -0.68
CA ILE A 179 -12.48 11.15 -0.26
C ILE A 179 -11.27 10.40 -0.82
N ILE A 180 -11.15 9.10 -0.51
CA ILE A 180 -10.01 8.26 -0.92
C ILE A 180 -9.73 8.35 -2.42
N ARG A 181 -10.78 8.25 -3.26
CA ARG A 181 -10.65 8.25 -4.72
C ARG A 181 -9.95 9.50 -5.27
N ARG A 182 -10.06 10.65 -4.60
CA ARG A 182 -9.38 11.90 -5.00
C ARG A 182 -7.86 11.84 -4.81
N TYR A 183 -7.38 10.96 -3.91
CA TYR A 183 -5.99 10.91 -3.47
C TYR A 183 -5.30 9.58 -3.82
N GLN A 184 -5.88 8.74 -4.67
CA GLN A 184 -5.27 7.47 -5.09
C GLN A 184 -4.09 7.68 -6.05
N VAL A 185 -3.21 6.68 -6.11
CA VAL A 185 -2.13 6.59 -7.11
C VAL A 185 -2.73 6.18 -8.45
N ASN A 186 -3.40 7.08 -9.17
CA ASN A 186 -3.88 6.77 -10.52
C ASN A 186 -3.76 7.96 -11.49
N GLU A 187 -3.32 7.68 -12.72
CA GLU A 187 -3.57 8.56 -13.85
C GLU A 187 -5.05 8.43 -14.27
N GLY A 188 -5.90 9.30 -13.72
CA GLY A 188 -7.33 9.29 -14.06
C GLY A 188 -8.26 10.17 -13.22
N GLY A 189 -7.76 11.03 -12.34
CA GLY A 189 -8.59 12.08 -11.75
C GLY A 189 -9.06 13.07 -12.83
N PRO A 190 -10.29 13.62 -12.73
CA PRO A 190 -10.81 14.56 -13.70
C PRO A 190 -9.93 15.83 -13.71
N GLU A 191 -9.25 16.01 -14.84
CA GLU A 191 -8.59 17.21 -15.34
C GLU A 191 -7.67 18.03 -14.39
N ARG A 192 -6.38 18.05 -14.75
CA ARG A 192 -5.37 19.09 -14.40
C ARG A 192 -4.94 19.12 -12.93
N CYS A 193 -3.96 18.29 -12.58
CA CYS A 193 -2.88 18.71 -11.69
C CYS A 193 -1.55 18.13 -12.15
N LEU A 194 -0.69 19.01 -12.67
CA LEU A 194 0.67 18.72 -13.09
C LEU A 194 1.52 18.17 -11.94
N ARG A 195 2.15 17.02 -12.23
CA ARG A 195 3.60 16.74 -12.23
C ARG A 195 4.46 17.22 -11.04
N HIS A 196 5.25 16.24 -10.56
CA HIS A 196 6.42 16.28 -9.67
C HIS A 196 6.11 16.18 -8.15
N GLU A 197 6.47 15.01 -7.59
CA GLU A 197 6.62 14.72 -6.15
C GLU A 197 5.37 14.79 -5.26
N LYS A 198 4.38 13.92 -5.47
CA LYS A 198 3.35 13.65 -4.44
C LYS A 198 3.06 12.15 -4.34
N GLN A 199 3.19 11.61 -3.12
CA GLN A 199 2.98 10.21 -2.75
C GLN A 199 1.49 9.99 -2.42
N HIS A 200 0.91 8.88 -2.83
CA HIS A 200 -0.54 8.69 -2.82
C HIS A 200 -1.05 7.59 -1.88
N VAL A 201 -2.39 7.49 -1.79
CA VAL A 201 -3.12 6.58 -0.92
C VAL A 201 -3.16 5.16 -1.47
N PHE A 202 -2.73 4.19 -0.68
CA PHE A 202 -3.00 2.76 -0.84
C PHE A 202 -4.22 2.38 0.00
N THR A 203 -5.21 1.76 -0.64
CA THR A 203 -6.32 1.12 0.08
C THR A 203 -6.20 -0.38 0.01
N PHE A 204 -6.13 -1.04 1.18
CA PHE A 204 -6.37 -2.47 1.25
C PHE A 204 -7.86 -2.68 1.57
N HIS A 205 -8.63 -3.06 0.56
CA HIS A 205 -9.97 -3.59 0.80
C HIS A 205 -9.83 -5.00 1.38
N GLY A 206 -10.29 -5.18 2.62
CA GLY A 206 -10.35 -6.50 3.25
C GLY A 206 -11.35 -7.40 2.52
N TYR A 207 -10.80 -8.35 1.76
CA TYR A 207 -11.36 -9.59 1.18
C TYR A 207 -12.85 -9.67 0.77
N ARG A 208 -12.99 -10.00 -0.54
CA ARG A 208 -14.01 -10.79 -1.27
C ARG A 208 -15.48 -10.41 -1.12
#